data_AF-A0A502E3J4-F1
#
_entry.id   AF-A0A502E3J4-F1
#
_cell.length_a   1.000
_cell.length_b   1.000
_cell.length_c   1.000
_cell.angle_alpha   90.00
_cell.angle_beta   90.00
_cell.angle_gamma   90.00
#
_symmetry.space_group_name_H-M   'P 1'
#
loop_
_entity.id
_entity.type
_entity.pdbx_description
1 polymer ?
#
loop_
_entity_poly.entity_id
_entity_poly.type
_entity_poly.pdbx_seq_one_letter_code
_entity_poly.pdbx_strand_id
1 'polypeptide(L)'
;MTANVTTETATPTAATQAGSIATVIASVVDRLLHPFSGNAPGGTSVDTPLSWMVLAASRRELAGAANLAQASAVTTKPTLVLNGYNVVATTPQNVTSFYGMFNMIPGGVGVVQGPQSFNLVDPKTGATVGSFDALVARNNSYGFGQTLVQLVVTSNDGGTVGTGAGQIPPVGSVIQSSGTALFGTIYTSMPTANGNVVSYKSYSPFGSAPLYTAFDAAKGLTDYAEVNAPIELPNGYSILPVSPSSEEFTGIAGSPPLFLSLQGRQTFKVVDQNNNVVGTFEGVVTTTSDAVDTYSEAILVTASDGPNVGTGVGQVPPVGTVYNVIYFGSPDTRVLYYAKPSDSGTVISTTYTKNGKTTPLNFITFDATKSTAKDTLTVPGRYTLTATAPFDTTTASGINGLPPREVEIQGYQQYQVKNKAGVVVGTVNAQVINQWDWSGNSKQSVLVTDIVDGNPGTGVNDVPPVGSVFNFSFNGSSNYGQAYYALPSPTGDVVAYKLVTPFGAFNLFNSYDAAAGLGNPDDYTFYNPLNVNPLNVMAAASRTPALGSSAAPVTCSNDVNALACIAV
;
A
#
# COMPACT_ATOMS: atom_id res chain seq x y z
N MET A 1 -50.24 -26.14 -53.24
CA MET A 1 -49.15 -25.16 -53.02
C MET A 1 -48.17 -25.80 -52.06
N THR A 2 -46.95 -25.99 -52.56
CA THR A 2 -45.95 -26.94 -52.06
C THR A 2 -45.15 -26.30 -50.92
N ALA A 3 -45.04 -27.00 -49.79
CA ALA A 3 -44.24 -26.58 -48.65
C ALA A 3 -42.75 -26.86 -48.92
N ASN A 4 -41.92 -25.82 -48.89
CA ASN A 4 -40.47 -25.96 -48.94
C ASN A 4 -39.95 -26.34 -47.54
N VAL A 5 -39.57 -27.60 -47.38
CA VAL A 5 -38.75 -28.07 -46.25
C VAL A 5 -37.30 -27.77 -46.58
N THR A 6 -36.68 -26.87 -45.82
CA THR A 6 -35.23 -26.62 -45.88
C THR A 6 -34.56 -27.54 -44.85
N THR A 7 -33.88 -28.57 -45.33
CA THR A 7 -32.98 -29.40 -44.51
C THR A 7 -31.67 -28.64 -44.29
N GLU A 8 -31.48 -28.08 -43.09
CA GLU A 8 -30.17 -27.61 -42.65
C GLU A 8 -29.24 -28.81 -42.47
N THR A 9 -28.17 -28.83 -43.26
CA THR A 9 -27.09 -29.80 -43.13
C THR A 9 -26.15 -29.29 -42.04
N ALA A 10 -26.06 -29.98 -40.92
CA ALA A 10 -25.17 -29.63 -39.83
C ALA A 10 -23.71 -29.59 -40.34
N THR A 11 -23.11 -28.40 -40.31
CA THR A 11 -21.68 -28.22 -40.59
C THR A 11 -20.91 -28.73 -39.37
N PRO A 12 -19.91 -29.62 -39.52
CA PRO A 12 -19.20 -30.17 -38.37
C PRO A 12 -18.52 -29.06 -37.58
N THR A 13 -18.79 -29.04 -36.27
CA THR A 13 -18.15 -28.16 -35.29
C THR A 13 -16.64 -28.24 -35.45
N ALA A 14 -16.01 -27.15 -35.88
CA ALA A 14 -14.56 -27.05 -35.96
C ALA A 14 -13.98 -27.39 -34.57
N ALA A 15 -13.10 -28.39 -34.54
CA ALA A 15 -12.36 -28.76 -33.33
C ALA A 15 -11.70 -27.51 -32.74
N THR A 16 -11.88 -27.30 -31.45
CA THR A 16 -11.24 -26.22 -30.68
C THR A 16 -9.73 -26.35 -30.87
N GLN A 17 -9.12 -25.46 -31.66
CA GLN A 17 -7.67 -25.41 -31.78
C GLN A 17 -7.09 -25.19 -30.38
N ALA A 18 -6.21 -26.09 -29.96
CA ALA A 18 -5.38 -25.89 -28.78
C ALA A 18 -4.67 -24.53 -28.93
N GLY A 19 -4.99 -23.57 -28.05
CA GLY A 19 -4.38 -22.25 -28.08
C GLY A 19 -2.87 -22.38 -28.08
N SER A 20 -2.22 -21.87 -29.12
CA SER A 20 -0.76 -21.95 -29.25
C SER A 20 -0.10 -21.27 -28.04
N ILE A 21 1.09 -21.74 -27.64
CA ILE A 21 1.89 -21.12 -26.58
C ILE A 21 2.06 -19.61 -26.85
N ALA A 22 2.13 -19.18 -28.10
CA ALA A 22 2.18 -17.77 -28.48
C ALA A 22 0.92 -16.98 -28.09
N THR A 23 -0.27 -17.57 -28.22
CA THR A 23 -1.53 -16.96 -27.78
C THR A 23 -1.59 -16.86 -26.25
N VAL A 24 -1.09 -17.87 -25.55
CA VAL A 24 -0.98 -17.84 -24.08
C VAL A 24 0.01 -16.75 -23.66
N ILE A 25 1.19 -16.68 -24.25
CA ILE A 25 2.21 -15.65 -23.98
C ILE A 25 1.65 -14.26 -24.26
N ALA A 26 1.01 -14.02 -25.41
CA ALA A 26 0.42 -12.72 -25.73
C ALA A 26 -0.66 -12.31 -24.73
N SER A 27 -1.54 -13.24 -24.33
CA SER A 27 -2.57 -12.96 -23.31
C SER A 27 -2.00 -12.72 -21.91
N VAL A 28 -0.90 -13.39 -21.56
CA VAL A 28 -0.20 -13.18 -20.30
C VAL A 28 0.54 -11.86 -20.30
N VAL A 29 1.22 -11.51 -21.39
CA VAL A 29 1.89 -10.20 -21.55
C VAL A 29 0.88 -9.06 -21.48
N ASP A 30 -0.26 -9.18 -22.18
CA ASP A 30 -1.31 -8.15 -22.10
C ASP A 30 -1.90 -8.01 -20.69
N ARG A 31 -2.16 -9.12 -20.00
CA ARG A 31 -2.61 -9.12 -18.60
C ARG A 31 -1.56 -8.60 -17.62
N LEU A 32 -0.27 -8.80 -17.89
CA LEU A 32 0.82 -8.27 -17.06
C LEU A 32 1.07 -6.77 -17.29
N LEU A 33 0.91 -6.32 -18.54
CA LEU A 33 1.02 -4.90 -18.89
C LEU A 33 -0.20 -4.12 -18.40
N HIS A 34 -1.37 -4.75 -18.44
CA HIS A 34 -2.64 -4.12 -18.11
C HIS A 34 -3.52 -4.95 -17.15
N PRO A 35 -3.02 -5.27 -15.95
CA PRO A 35 -3.76 -6.10 -14.98
C PRO A 35 -5.11 -5.49 -14.58
N PHE A 36 -5.24 -4.17 -14.72
CA PHE A 36 -6.46 -3.41 -14.44
C PHE A 36 -7.20 -2.91 -15.70
N SER A 37 -6.72 -3.21 -16.91
CA SER A 37 -7.51 -3.01 -18.12
C SER A 37 -8.35 -4.27 -18.38
N GLY A 38 -9.45 -4.40 -17.64
CA GLY A 38 -10.43 -5.43 -17.95
C GLY A 38 -10.89 -5.31 -19.41
N ASN A 39 -10.40 -6.20 -20.28
CA ASN A 39 -11.14 -6.60 -21.47
C ASN A 39 -12.45 -7.20 -20.95
N ALA A 40 -13.56 -6.53 -21.20
CA ALA A 40 -14.89 -6.95 -20.78
C ALA A 40 -15.12 -8.43 -21.17
N PRO A 41 -15.22 -9.37 -20.21
CA PRO A 41 -15.84 -10.64 -20.49
C PRO A 41 -17.35 -10.37 -20.54
N GLY A 42 -18.01 -10.87 -21.58
CA GLY A 42 -19.41 -10.58 -21.86
C GLY A 42 -20.34 -10.73 -20.66
N GLY A 43 -21.12 -9.68 -20.40
CA GLY A 43 -22.45 -9.72 -19.79
C GLY A 43 -22.57 -10.27 -18.37
N THR A 44 -22.59 -9.37 -17.39
CA THR A 44 -23.79 -9.13 -16.56
C THR A 44 -23.92 -7.63 -16.30
N SER A 45 -25.15 -7.14 -16.21
CA SER A 45 -25.52 -5.75 -16.44
C SER A 45 -25.08 -4.79 -15.34
N VAL A 46 -24.33 -3.74 -15.73
CA VAL A 46 -24.25 -2.50 -14.95
C VAL A 46 -25.37 -1.60 -15.46
N ASP A 47 -26.57 -1.76 -14.90
CA ASP A 47 -27.83 -1.28 -15.49
C ASP A 47 -28.10 0.24 -15.42
N THR A 48 -27.11 1.09 -15.17
CA THR A 48 -27.34 2.54 -15.33
C THR A 48 -26.19 3.27 -16.04
N PRO A 49 -26.49 4.13 -17.04
CA PRO A 49 -25.53 5.05 -17.64
C PRO A 49 -24.84 5.97 -16.62
N LEU A 50 -25.48 6.24 -15.47
CA LEU A 50 -24.90 7.03 -14.39
C LEU A 50 -23.74 6.28 -13.69
N SER A 51 -23.89 4.97 -13.46
CA SER A 51 -22.80 4.12 -12.95
C SER A 51 -21.62 4.10 -13.91
N TRP A 52 -21.86 4.03 -15.22
CA TRP A 52 -20.80 4.15 -16.25
C TRP A 52 -20.12 5.51 -16.25
N MET A 53 -20.87 6.59 -16.03
CA MET A 53 -20.32 7.94 -16.02
C MET A 53 -19.49 8.21 -14.77
N VAL A 54 -19.90 7.70 -13.60
CA VAL A 54 -19.12 7.77 -12.35
C VAL A 54 -17.88 6.87 -12.41
N LEU A 55 -18.00 5.68 -13.01
CA LEU A 55 -16.86 4.77 -13.24
C LEU A 55 -15.87 5.36 -14.26
N ALA A 56 -16.37 6.01 -15.31
CA ALA A 56 -15.54 6.70 -16.29
C ALA A 56 -14.92 8.00 -15.72
N ALA A 57 -15.64 8.74 -14.87
CA ALA A 57 -15.14 9.92 -14.17
C ALA A 57 -14.05 9.55 -13.16
N SER A 58 -14.26 8.54 -12.32
CA SER A 58 -13.22 8.02 -11.40
C SER A 58 -11.99 7.50 -12.14
N ARG A 59 -12.17 6.81 -13.28
CA ARG A 59 -11.06 6.40 -14.17
C ARG A 59 -10.34 7.59 -14.84
N ARG A 60 -11.07 8.65 -15.22
CA ARG A 60 -10.49 9.88 -15.79
C ARG A 60 -9.81 10.75 -14.74
N GLU A 61 -10.28 10.74 -13.50
CA GLU A 61 -9.63 11.42 -12.38
C GLU A 61 -8.31 10.73 -12.02
N LEU A 62 -8.28 9.39 -12.03
CA LEU A 62 -7.06 8.60 -11.77
C LEU A 62 -5.99 8.73 -12.87
N ALA A 63 -6.37 9.01 -14.12
CA ALA A 63 -5.44 9.22 -15.24
C ALA A 63 -5.18 10.72 -15.57
N GLY A 64 -5.99 11.64 -15.04
CA GLY A 64 -6.08 13.03 -15.50
C GLY A 64 -5.92 14.10 -14.43
N ALA A 65 -5.68 13.74 -13.16
CA ALA A 65 -5.53 14.68 -12.03
C ALA A 65 -4.36 15.69 -12.16
N ALA A 66 -3.57 15.66 -13.24
CA ALA A 66 -2.44 16.57 -13.44
C ALA A 66 -2.74 17.83 -14.29
N ASN A 67 -3.93 18.04 -14.87
CA ASN A 67 -4.04 19.02 -15.98
C ASN A 67 -5.28 19.95 -16.03
N LEU A 68 -6.06 20.13 -14.96
CA LEU A 68 -7.11 21.15 -14.98
C LEU A 68 -7.05 22.05 -13.75
N ALA A 69 -7.07 23.36 -14.00
CA ALA A 69 -7.10 24.40 -12.99
C ALA A 69 -8.34 24.27 -12.12
N GLN A 70 -8.15 24.30 -10.80
CA GLN A 70 -9.24 24.34 -9.86
C GLN A 70 -8.97 25.29 -8.70
N ALA A 71 -10.09 25.68 -8.09
CA ALA A 71 -10.20 26.60 -6.98
C ALA A 71 -9.49 26.08 -5.73
N SER A 72 -9.11 27.02 -4.86
CA SER A 72 -8.44 26.80 -3.58
C SER A 72 -8.96 25.58 -2.82
N ALA A 73 -8.05 24.88 -2.12
CA ALA A 73 -8.35 23.77 -1.23
C ALA A 73 -9.63 24.03 -0.44
N VAL A 74 -10.62 23.15 -0.60
CA VAL A 74 -11.82 23.17 0.23
C VAL A 74 -11.37 22.85 1.66
N THR A 75 -11.30 23.86 2.51
CA THR A 75 -10.83 23.77 3.90
C THR A 75 -11.81 23.05 4.84
N THR A 76 -13.02 22.77 4.38
CA THR A 76 -13.98 21.97 5.14
C THR A 76 -13.69 20.49 4.94
N LYS A 77 -13.13 19.84 5.98
CA LYS A 77 -13.04 18.38 6.04
C LYS A 77 -14.45 17.79 5.89
N PRO A 78 -14.70 16.88 4.94
CA PRO A 78 -15.97 16.18 4.91
C PRO A 78 -16.15 15.47 6.24
N THR A 79 -17.30 15.69 6.88
CA THR A 79 -17.68 14.88 8.03
C THR A 79 -18.05 13.51 7.49
N LEU A 80 -17.27 12.48 7.83
CA LEU A 80 -17.61 11.11 7.45
C LEU A 80 -18.88 10.71 8.19
N VAL A 81 -19.90 10.27 7.46
CA VAL A 81 -21.18 9.84 8.04
C VAL A 81 -21.42 8.36 7.77
N LEU A 82 -21.52 7.59 8.86
CA LEU A 82 -21.82 6.16 8.84
C LEU A 82 -23.24 5.93 9.36
N ASN A 83 -24.12 5.39 8.53
CA ASN A 83 -25.52 5.09 8.89
C ASN A 83 -26.29 6.23 9.59
N GLY A 84 -25.99 7.47 9.20
CA GLY A 84 -26.62 8.67 9.77
C GLY A 84 -25.96 9.22 11.04
N TYR A 85 -24.83 8.66 11.46
CA TYR A 85 -24.02 9.11 12.59
C TYR A 85 -22.70 9.70 12.12
N ASN A 86 -22.20 10.71 12.83
CA ASN A 86 -20.94 11.35 12.52
C ASN A 86 -19.78 10.48 13.03
N VAL A 87 -18.80 10.23 12.18
CA VAL A 87 -17.52 9.62 12.55
C VAL A 87 -16.54 10.74 12.84
N VAL A 88 -16.19 10.92 14.11
CA VAL A 88 -15.39 12.05 14.60
C VAL A 88 -14.06 11.53 15.11
N ALA A 89 -12.96 12.01 14.55
CA ALA A 89 -11.62 11.67 15.04
C ALA A 89 -11.42 12.19 16.48
N THR A 90 -10.86 11.36 17.35
CA THR A 90 -10.51 11.73 18.73
C THR A 90 -9.01 11.96 18.93
N THR A 91 -8.20 11.49 17.98
CA THR A 91 -6.75 11.71 17.93
C THR A 91 -6.36 12.25 16.55
N PRO A 92 -5.21 12.94 16.43
CA PRO A 92 -4.53 13.08 15.15
C PRO A 92 -4.28 11.71 14.51
N GLN A 93 -4.20 11.65 13.18
CA GLN A 93 -3.75 10.45 12.47
C GLN A 93 -2.24 10.32 12.68
N ASN A 94 -1.78 9.16 13.17
CA ASN A 94 -0.35 8.89 13.28
C ASN A 94 0.16 8.33 11.94
N VAL A 95 0.81 9.16 11.13
CA VAL A 95 1.30 8.76 9.80
C VAL A 95 2.48 7.81 9.93
N THR A 96 2.29 6.58 9.49
CA THR A 96 3.28 5.48 9.50
C THR A 96 3.78 5.12 8.12
N SER A 97 3.02 5.45 7.08
CA SER A 97 3.43 5.33 5.68
C SER A 97 2.73 6.37 4.80
N PHE A 98 3.18 6.52 3.55
CA PHE A 98 2.50 7.31 2.54
C PHE A 98 2.75 6.74 1.14
N TYR A 99 1.98 7.24 0.18
CA TYR A 99 2.13 7.06 -1.26
C TYR A 99 2.36 8.41 -1.93
N GLY A 100 3.35 8.49 -2.82
CA GLY A 100 3.70 9.73 -3.52
C GLY A 100 2.78 10.08 -4.69
N MET A 101 3.09 11.18 -5.37
CA MET A 101 2.31 11.66 -6.52
C MET A 101 2.42 10.74 -7.74
N PHE A 102 3.59 10.15 -7.97
CA PHE A 102 3.82 9.31 -9.14
C PHE A 102 3.52 7.84 -8.90
N ASN A 103 2.82 7.51 -7.81
CA ASN A 103 2.60 6.13 -7.42
C ASN A 103 1.75 5.38 -8.45
N MET A 104 1.96 4.06 -8.52
CA MET A 104 1.12 3.19 -9.32
C MET A 104 0.02 2.55 -8.46
N ILE A 105 -1.13 2.33 -9.09
CA ILE A 105 -2.23 1.55 -8.53
C ILE A 105 -1.71 0.13 -8.21
N PRO A 106 -2.05 -0.44 -7.04
CA PRO A 106 -3.13 0.02 -6.14
C PRO A 106 -2.73 1.04 -5.08
N GLY A 107 -1.46 1.45 -5.01
CA GLY A 107 -1.06 2.54 -4.11
C GLY A 107 -1.68 3.86 -4.55
N GLY A 108 -2.56 4.42 -3.72
CA GLY A 108 -3.31 5.62 -4.04
C GLY A 108 -2.38 6.83 -4.15
N VAL A 109 -2.51 7.60 -5.22
CA VAL A 109 -1.70 8.82 -5.44
C VAL A 109 -1.82 9.75 -4.24
N GLY A 110 -0.69 10.14 -3.63
CA GLY A 110 -0.67 11.19 -2.61
C GLY A 110 -1.36 10.83 -1.29
N VAL A 111 -1.46 9.55 -0.97
CA VAL A 111 -2.21 9.06 0.21
C VAL A 111 -1.26 8.95 1.41
N VAL A 112 -1.61 9.56 2.54
CA VAL A 112 -0.96 9.29 3.84
C VAL A 112 -1.73 8.22 4.60
N GLN A 113 -1.01 7.33 5.27
CA GLN A 113 -1.55 6.13 5.90
C GLN A 113 -1.15 6.06 7.38
N GLY A 114 -2.04 5.55 8.22
CA GLY A 114 -1.72 5.16 9.59
C GLY A 114 -2.92 5.14 10.54
N PRO A 115 -2.73 4.73 11.80
CA PRO A 115 -3.82 4.54 12.75
C PRO A 115 -4.41 5.86 13.26
N GLN A 116 -5.70 5.81 13.60
CA GLN A 116 -6.44 6.90 14.26
C GLN A 116 -7.64 6.34 15.03
N SER A 117 -7.99 7.00 16.14
CA SER A 117 -9.17 6.66 16.94
C SER A 117 -10.36 7.55 16.60
N PHE A 118 -11.56 6.99 16.70
CA PHE A 118 -12.81 7.64 16.34
C PHE A 118 -13.92 7.41 17.37
N ASN A 119 -14.79 8.41 17.49
CA ASN A 119 -16.09 8.30 18.13
C ASN A 119 -17.20 8.30 17.07
N LEU A 120 -18.23 7.49 17.31
CA LEU A 120 -19.50 7.58 16.61
C LEU A 120 -20.45 8.48 17.39
N VAL A 121 -20.90 9.57 16.77
CA VAL A 121 -21.67 10.63 17.42
C VAL A 121 -23.03 10.78 16.76
N ASP A 122 -24.11 10.76 17.56
CA ASP A 122 -25.45 11.06 17.09
C ASP A 122 -25.55 12.55 16.73
N PRO A 123 -25.80 12.92 15.46
CA PRO A 123 -25.87 14.33 15.07
C PRO A 123 -27.06 15.07 15.68
N LYS A 124 -28.11 14.37 16.15
CA LYS A 124 -29.30 15.01 16.75
C LYS A 124 -29.08 15.41 18.19
N THR A 125 -28.35 14.60 18.94
CA THR A 125 -28.16 14.77 20.39
C THR A 125 -26.75 15.22 20.75
N GLY A 126 -25.77 15.04 19.86
CA GLY A 126 -24.35 15.25 20.13
C GLY A 126 -23.73 14.17 21.01
N ALA A 127 -24.47 13.12 21.38
CA ALA A 127 -23.98 12.07 22.26
C ALA A 127 -23.06 11.10 21.50
N THR A 128 -21.95 10.72 22.12
CA THR A 128 -21.11 9.60 21.65
C THR A 128 -21.82 8.29 21.98
N VAL A 129 -22.04 7.45 20.97
CA VAL A 129 -22.71 6.15 21.11
C VAL A 129 -21.72 4.97 21.12
N GLY A 130 -20.45 5.23 20.80
CA GLY A 130 -19.38 4.23 20.84
C GLY A 130 -18.09 4.73 20.20
N SER A 131 -17.04 3.93 20.32
CA SER A 131 -15.68 4.26 19.87
C SER A 131 -15.04 3.08 19.13
N PHE A 132 -14.15 3.39 18.18
CA PHE A 132 -13.39 2.38 17.43
C PHE A 132 -12.05 2.93 16.94
N ASP A 133 -11.09 2.04 16.72
CA ASP A 133 -9.83 2.37 16.05
C ASP A 133 -9.86 1.90 14.60
N ALA A 134 -9.19 2.64 13.74
CA ALA A 134 -9.04 2.27 12.34
C ALA A 134 -7.65 2.61 11.79
N LEU A 135 -7.21 1.83 10.81
CA LEU A 135 -6.22 2.30 9.85
C LEU A 135 -6.88 3.25 8.88
N VAL A 136 -6.22 4.39 8.66
CA VAL A 136 -6.76 5.48 7.85
C VAL A 136 -5.84 5.74 6.67
N ALA A 137 -6.44 5.91 5.50
CA ALA A 137 -5.83 6.50 4.33
C ALA A 137 -6.51 7.82 4.00
N ARG A 138 -5.71 8.89 3.83
CA ARG A 138 -6.21 10.21 3.45
C ARG A 138 -5.44 10.80 2.28
N ASN A 139 -6.17 11.48 1.40
CA ASN A 139 -5.61 12.45 0.46
C ASN A 139 -6.48 13.71 0.48
N ASN A 140 -5.91 14.85 0.87
CA ASN A 140 -6.63 16.13 1.01
C ASN A 140 -6.69 16.94 -0.29
N SER A 141 -6.03 16.48 -1.34
CA SER A 141 -6.00 17.09 -2.67
C SER A 141 -6.20 16.02 -3.74
N TYR A 142 -7.12 15.08 -3.51
CA TYR A 142 -7.57 14.15 -4.54
C TYR A 142 -8.21 14.98 -5.67
N GLY A 143 -7.83 14.76 -6.93
CA GLY A 143 -8.06 15.70 -8.03
C GLY A 143 -9.41 16.44 -8.03
N PHE A 144 -9.41 17.69 -8.51
CA PHE A 144 -10.58 18.57 -8.50
C PHE A 144 -11.05 18.98 -7.09
N GLY A 145 -10.11 19.29 -6.19
CA GLY A 145 -10.41 19.80 -4.84
C GLY A 145 -11.16 18.79 -3.96
N GLN A 146 -11.14 17.51 -4.35
CA GLN A 146 -11.74 16.43 -3.61
C GLN A 146 -10.81 15.95 -2.51
N THR A 147 -11.41 15.30 -1.54
CA THR A 147 -10.73 14.60 -0.47
C THR A 147 -11.10 13.13 -0.54
N LEU A 148 -10.16 12.27 -0.18
CA LEU A 148 -10.37 10.85 0.01
C LEU A 148 -10.08 10.54 1.48
N VAL A 149 -11.02 9.86 2.13
CA VAL A 149 -10.81 9.24 3.44
C VAL A 149 -11.28 7.79 3.34
N GLN A 150 -10.40 6.88 3.70
CA GLN A 150 -10.68 5.45 3.73
C GLN A 150 -10.25 4.89 5.09
N LEU A 151 -11.05 4.01 5.65
CA LEU A 151 -10.88 3.38 6.96
C LEU A 151 -10.95 1.87 6.82
N VAL A 152 -10.09 1.15 7.54
CA VAL A 152 -10.32 -0.23 7.97
C VAL A 152 -10.41 -0.27 9.48
N VAL A 153 -11.53 -0.71 10.01
CA VAL A 153 -11.74 -0.83 11.46
C VAL A 153 -10.88 -1.97 12.00
N THR A 154 -9.99 -1.64 12.93
CA THR A 154 -9.02 -2.58 13.54
C THR A 154 -9.41 -2.99 14.95
N SER A 155 -10.16 -2.15 15.65
CA SER A 155 -10.68 -2.44 16.99
C SER A 155 -12.03 -1.75 17.19
N ASN A 156 -12.82 -2.21 18.15
CA ASN A 156 -13.97 -1.47 18.67
C ASN A 156 -14.12 -1.71 20.18
N ASP A 157 -14.87 -0.84 20.86
CA ASP A 157 -15.09 -0.93 22.31
C ASP A 157 -16.02 -2.08 22.76
N GLY A 158 -16.50 -2.90 21.81
CA GLY A 158 -17.38 -4.04 22.08
C GLY A 158 -18.81 -3.66 22.48
N GLY A 159 -19.22 -2.39 22.33
CA GLY A 159 -20.58 -1.91 22.56
C GLY A 159 -21.61 -2.49 21.59
N THR A 160 -22.59 -1.69 21.15
CA THR A 160 -23.60 -2.17 20.18
C THR A 160 -22.98 -2.28 18.79
N VAL A 161 -22.21 -3.35 18.54
CA VAL A 161 -21.50 -3.59 17.28
C VAL A 161 -22.46 -4.12 16.20
N GLY A 162 -22.36 -3.59 14.99
CA GLY A 162 -23.18 -4.03 13.86
C GLY A 162 -23.20 -3.05 12.70
N THR A 163 -24.07 -3.31 11.72
CA THR A 163 -24.13 -2.58 10.44
C THR A 163 -25.27 -1.57 10.37
N GLY A 164 -26.05 -1.44 11.44
CA GLY A 164 -27.19 -0.54 11.55
C GLY A 164 -26.84 0.87 12.02
N ALA A 165 -27.87 1.72 12.12
CA ALA A 165 -27.75 3.08 12.63
C ALA A 165 -27.43 3.08 14.14
N GLY A 166 -26.44 3.87 14.54
CA GLY A 166 -25.98 3.99 15.93
C GLY A 166 -25.18 2.79 16.43
N GLN A 167 -24.93 1.81 15.56
CA GLN A 167 -24.09 0.68 15.86
C GLN A 167 -22.63 0.98 15.48
N ILE A 168 -21.72 0.46 16.28
CA ILE A 168 -20.28 0.61 16.07
C ILE A 168 -19.87 -0.38 14.97
N PRO A 169 -19.07 0.05 13.97
CA PRO A 169 -18.70 -0.84 12.89
C PRO A 169 -17.89 -2.05 13.42
N PRO A 170 -18.17 -3.27 12.91
CA PRO A 170 -17.38 -4.45 13.22
C PRO A 170 -15.92 -4.31 12.78
N VAL A 171 -15.00 -5.01 13.45
CA VAL A 171 -13.60 -5.17 12.99
C VAL A 171 -13.60 -5.77 11.57
N GLY A 172 -12.71 -5.26 10.70
CA GLY A 172 -12.65 -5.60 9.28
C GLY A 172 -13.60 -4.77 8.40
N SER A 173 -14.38 -3.85 8.96
CA SER A 173 -15.21 -2.95 8.17
C SER A 173 -14.35 -2.00 7.34
N VAL A 174 -14.61 -1.91 6.04
CA VAL A 174 -14.03 -0.93 5.12
C VAL A 174 -15.02 0.20 4.90
N ILE A 175 -14.62 1.42 5.21
CA ILE A 175 -15.46 2.62 5.04
C ILE A 175 -14.67 3.63 4.22
N GLN A 176 -15.24 4.12 3.12
CA GLN A 176 -14.63 5.16 2.31
C GLN A 176 -15.61 6.29 2.06
N SER A 177 -15.10 7.52 2.10
CA SER A 177 -15.72 8.67 1.45
C SER A 177 -14.74 9.33 0.50
N SER A 178 -15.20 9.66 -0.70
CA SER A 178 -14.47 10.47 -1.66
C SER A 178 -15.36 11.61 -2.15
N GLY A 179 -14.80 12.80 -2.32
CA GLY A 179 -15.52 13.94 -2.86
C GLY A 179 -15.19 15.27 -2.18
N THR A 180 -16.06 16.24 -2.44
CA THR A 180 -16.06 17.55 -1.81
C THR A 180 -17.04 17.57 -0.64
N ALA A 181 -17.09 18.65 0.14
CA ALA A 181 -18.09 18.79 1.19
C ALA A 181 -19.56 18.71 0.70
N LEU A 182 -19.81 18.94 -0.60
CA LEU A 182 -21.17 18.96 -1.17
C LEU A 182 -21.51 17.73 -1.99
N PHE A 183 -20.54 17.19 -2.74
CA PHE A 183 -20.76 16.09 -3.68
C PHE A 183 -19.70 15.03 -3.53
N GLY A 184 -20.10 13.76 -3.63
CA GLY A 184 -19.14 12.66 -3.62
C GLY A 184 -19.80 11.30 -3.52
N THR A 185 -19.02 10.33 -3.06
CA THR A 185 -19.48 8.97 -2.82
C THR A 185 -19.08 8.47 -1.44
N ILE A 186 -19.87 7.53 -0.95
CA ILE A 186 -19.60 6.77 0.27
C ILE A 186 -19.74 5.29 -0.07
N TYR A 187 -18.71 4.53 0.28
CA TYR A 187 -18.69 3.08 0.18
C TYR A 187 -18.51 2.50 1.58
N THR A 188 -19.24 1.43 1.89
CA THR A 188 -19.03 0.63 3.10
C THR A 188 -19.09 -0.85 2.75
N SER A 189 -18.17 -1.65 3.27
CA SER A 189 -18.36 -3.09 3.41
C SER A 189 -18.13 -3.47 4.86
N MET A 190 -19.10 -4.10 5.49
CA MET A 190 -19.08 -4.39 6.92
C MET A 190 -19.33 -5.88 7.19
N PRO A 191 -18.45 -6.57 7.91
CA PRO A 191 -18.61 -7.98 8.23
C PRO A 191 -19.85 -8.30 9.08
N THR A 192 -20.52 -9.41 8.79
CA THR A 192 -21.56 -10.00 9.65
C THR A 192 -21.42 -11.53 9.67
N ALA A 193 -22.12 -12.19 10.61
CA ALA A 193 -22.12 -13.65 10.69
C ALA A 193 -22.66 -14.36 9.43
N ASN A 194 -23.46 -13.68 8.61
CA ASN A 194 -24.11 -14.25 7.43
C ASN A 194 -23.50 -13.73 6.10
N GLY A 195 -22.33 -13.09 6.17
CA GLY A 195 -21.69 -12.43 5.03
C GLY A 195 -21.66 -10.91 5.16
N ASN A 196 -20.90 -10.24 4.29
CA ASN A 196 -20.64 -8.82 4.40
C ASN A 196 -21.81 -7.98 3.86
N VAL A 197 -22.11 -6.87 4.53
CA VAL A 197 -23.11 -5.89 4.08
C VAL A 197 -22.40 -4.79 3.32
N VAL A 198 -22.58 -4.78 2.00
CA VAL A 198 -22.01 -3.78 1.10
C VAL A 198 -23.02 -2.67 0.80
N SER A 199 -22.57 -1.42 0.89
CA SER A 199 -23.33 -0.24 0.46
C SER A 199 -22.45 0.70 -0.35
N TYR A 200 -22.99 1.21 -1.45
CA TYR A 200 -22.34 2.26 -2.24
C TYR A 200 -23.39 3.30 -2.60
N LYS A 201 -23.10 4.57 -2.36
CA LYS A 201 -24.03 5.68 -2.59
C LYS A 201 -23.29 6.93 -3.03
N SER A 202 -23.94 7.73 -3.86
CA SER A 202 -23.56 9.13 -4.07
C SER A 202 -24.26 10.01 -3.03
N TYR A 203 -23.64 11.14 -2.70
CA TYR A 203 -24.26 12.19 -1.90
C TYR A 203 -24.20 13.53 -2.62
N SER A 204 -25.21 14.36 -2.36
CA SER A 204 -25.36 15.72 -2.88
C SER A 204 -26.15 16.56 -1.86
N PRO A 205 -26.23 17.89 -2.03
CA PRO A 205 -27.10 18.73 -1.20
C PRO A 205 -28.60 18.38 -1.33
N PHE A 206 -28.99 17.64 -2.37
CA PHE A 206 -30.37 17.24 -2.63
C PHE A 206 -30.71 15.84 -2.06
N GLY A 207 -29.74 15.19 -1.41
CA GLY A 207 -29.89 13.85 -0.86
C GLY A 207 -28.86 12.86 -1.42
N SER A 208 -29.04 11.58 -1.06
CA SER A 208 -28.19 10.47 -1.48
C SER A 208 -28.92 9.50 -2.40
N ALA A 209 -28.23 8.96 -3.40
CA ALA A 209 -28.75 7.92 -4.27
C ALA A 209 -27.89 6.65 -4.17
N PRO A 210 -28.50 5.45 -4.10
CA PRO A 210 -27.72 4.21 -4.12
C PRO A 210 -27.04 4.03 -5.48
N LEU A 211 -25.86 3.44 -5.45
CA LEU A 211 -25.08 3.02 -6.60
C LEU A 211 -24.87 1.51 -6.50
N TYR A 212 -24.83 0.84 -7.65
CA TYR A 212 -24.62 -0.61 -7.68
C TYR A 212 -23.13 -0.97 -7.66
N THR A 213 -22.79 -1.97 -6.85
CA THR A 213 -21.49 -2.65 -6.87
C THR A 213 -21.62 -4.07 -6.35
N ALA A 214 -20.81 -4.99 -6.89
CA ALA A 214 -20.62 -6.33 -6.35
C ALA A 214 -19.30 -6.46 -5.56
N PHE A 215 -18.42 -5.45 -5.62
CA PHE A 215 -17.14 -5.48 -4.93
C PHE A 215 -17.33 -5.41 -3.42
N ASP A 216 -16.75 -6.37 -2.72
CA ASP A 216 -16.76 -6.51 -1.27
C ASP A 216 -15.34 -6.35 -0.73
N ALA A 217 -15.03 -5.14 -0.27
CA ALA A 217 -13.70 -4.79 0.25
C ALA A 217 -13.39 -5.43 1.61
N ALA A 218 -14.39 -5.91 2.35
CA ALA A 218 -14.19 -6.54 3.66
C ALA A 218 -14.00 -8.07 3.56
N LYS A 219 -14.17 -8.63 2.36
CA LYS A 219 -13.93 -10.05 2.07
C LYS A 219 -12.45 -10.38 2.31
N GLY A 220 -12.18 -11.52 2.93
CA GLY A 220 -10.81 -11.93 3.23
C GLY A 220 -10.19 -11.29 4.48
N LEU A 221 -10.75 -10.19 5.01
CA LEU A 221 -10.06 -9.40 6.04
C LEU A 221 -10.12 -9.99 7.44
N THR A 222 -11.22 -10.70 7.75
CA THR A 222 -11.44 -11.31 9.07
C THR A 222 -11.43 -12.83 9.04
N ASP A 223 -11.69 -13.43 7.87
CA ASP A 223 -11.66 -14.87 7.68
C ASP A 223 -10.33 -15.38 7.10
N TYR A 224 -9.48 -14.46 6.61
CA TYR A 224 -8.17 -14.76 6.02
C TYR A 224 -8.25 -15.83 4.92
N ALA A 225 -9.36 -15.87 4.19
CA ALA A 225 -9.57 -16.83 3.12
C ALA A 225 -8.91 -16.38 1.80
N GLU A 226 -8.86 -15.06 1.56
CA GLU A 226 -8.28 -14.45 0.35
C GLU A 226 -6.90 -13.83 0.62
N VAL A 227 -6.73 -13.26 1.81
CA VAL A 227 -5.44 -12.85 2.38
C VAL A 227 -4.87 -14.09 3.05
N ASN A 228 -3.60 -14.45 2.85
CA ASN A 228 -2.92 -15.61 3.46
C ASN A 228 -3.10 -16.99 2.77
N ALA A 229 -3.47 -17.01 1.50
CA ALA A 229 -3.48 -18.25 0.73
C ALA A 229 -2.06 -18.82 0.53
N PRO A 230 -1.88 -20.16 0.46
CA PRO A 230 -0.58 -20.75 0.16
C PRO A 230 0.02 -20.22 -1.15
N ILE A 231 1.25 -19.68 -1.08
CA ILE A 231 2.05 -19.39 -2.27
C ILE A 231 2.84 -20.64 -2.64
N GLU A 232 2.23 -21.42 -3.51
CA GLU A 232 2.80 -22.64 -4.06
C GLU A 232 3.95 -22.35 -5.03
N LEU A 233 5.16 -22.79 -4.68
CA LEU A 233 6.37 -22.62 -5.47
C LEU A 233 6.52 -23.74 -6.52
N PRO A 234 7.17 -23.50 -7.67
CA PRO A 234 7.27 -24.49 -8.75
C PRO A 234 8.07 -25.77 -8.40
N ASN A 235 8.80 -25.75 -7.28
CA ASN A 235 9.62 -26.86 -6.78
C ASN A 235 8.88 -27.72 -5.74
N GLY A 236 7.57 -27.48 -5.54
CA GLY A 236 6.72 -28.22 -4.60
C GLY A 236 6.87 -27.81 -3.14
N TYR A 237 7.56 -26.70 -2.86
CA TYR A 237 7.48 -26.04 -1.56
C TYR A 237 6.36 -25.00 -1.59
N SER A 238 5.87 -24.58 -0.43
CA SER A 238 4.95 -23.45 -0.34
C SER A 238 5.34 -22.48 0.77
N ILE A 239 4.93 -21.23 0.60
CA ILE A 239 5.04 -20.18 1.60
C ILE A 239 3.66 -19.96 2.19
N LEU A 240 3.59 -19.97 3.51
CA LEU A 240 2.36 -19.83 4.29
C LEU A 240 2.66 -18.92 5.47
N PRO A 241 1.68 -18.17 5.97
CA PRO A 241 1.81 -17.57 7.28
C PRO A 241 2.02 -18.61 8.38
N VAL A 242 2.78 -18.24 9.41
CA VAL A 242 2.89 -19.06 10.62
C VAL A 242 1.52 -19.22 11.28
N SER A 243 0.74 -18.14 11.31
CA SER A 243 -0.67 -18.13 11.72
C SER A 243 -1.50 -17.30 10.72
N PRO A 244 -2.68 -17.78 10.29
CA PRO A 244 -3.56 -17.03 9.39
C PRO A 244 -4.02 -15.68 9.93
N SER A 245 -4.06 -15.49 11.26
CA SER A 245 -4.54 -14.26 11.89
C SER A 245 -3.42 -13.43 12.53
N SER A 246 -2.16 -13.62 12.11
CA SER A 246 -1.01 -12.89 12.68
C SER A 246 -0.53 -11.74 11.81
N GLU A 247 -1.23 -11.39 10.73
CA GLU A 247 -0.88 -10.18 9.99
C GLU A 247 -1.21 -8.95 10.85
N GLU A 248 -0.20 -8.15 11.12
CA GLU A 248 -0.39 -6.82 11.69
C GLU A 248 -0.58 -5.84 10.54
N PHE A 249 -1.81 -5.39 10.30
CA PHE A 249 -2.07 -4.37 9.28
C PHE A 249 -1.43 -3.04 9.69
N THR A 250 -0.69 -2.44 8.76
CA THR A 250 0.06 -1.18 8.97
C THR A 250 -0.38 -0.07 8.04
N GLY A 251 -1.09 -0.40 6.95
CA GLY A 251 -1.55 0.57 5.97
C GLY A 251 -2.69 0.05 5.12
N ILE A 252 -3.44 0.98 4.52
CA ILE A 252 -4.52 0.72 3.57
C ILE A 252 -4.42 1.73 2.44
N ALA A 253 -4.69 1.33 1.21
CA ALA A 253 -5.01 2.26 0.14
C ALA A 253 -5.98 1.62 -0.83
N GLY A 254 -6.71 2.43 -1.58
CA GLY A 254 -7.63 1.90 -2.56
C GLY A 254 -8.57 2.97 -3.10
N SER A 255 -9.47 2.50 -3.94
CA SER A 255 -10.61 3.29 -4.40
C SER A 255 -11.85 2.38 -4.53
N PRO A 256 -12.35 1.74 -3.45
CA PRO A 256 -13.66 1.11 -3.49
C PRO A 256 -14.73 1.93 -4.23
N PRO A 257 -15.56 1.30 -5.07
CA PRO A 257 -15.69 -0.14 -5.25
C PRO A 257 -14.72 -0.77 -6.27
N LEU A 258 -13.62 -0.12 -6.65
CA LEU A 258 -12.75 -0.62 -7.73
C LEU A 258 -11.73 -1.64 -7.25
N PHE A 259 -10.96 -1.27 -6.22
CA PHE A 259 -9.89 -2.08 -5.67
C PHE A 259 -9.54 -1.64 -4.25
N LEU A 260 -8.93 -2.55 -3.51
CA LEU A 260 -8.34 -2.34 -2.19
C LEU A 260 -6.91 -2.89 -2.20
N SER A 261 -6.04 -2.26 -1.42
CA SER A 261 -4.76 -2.79 -1.00
C SER A 261 -4.60 -2.64 0.50
N LEU A 262 -4.10 -3.68 1.14
CA LEU A 262 -3.76 -3.70 2.56
C LEU A 262 -2.29 -4.02 2.69
N GLN A 263 -1.61 -3.25 3.52
CA GLN A 263 -0.25 -3.50 3.89
C GLN A 263 -0.18 -4.01 5.31
N GLY A 264 0.76 -4.90 5.55
CA GLY A 264 0.97 -5.47 6.87
C GLY A 264 2.37 -6.03 7.05
N ARG A 265 2.55 -6.61 8.23
CA ARG A 265 3.74 -7.37 8.62
C ARG A 265 3.31 -8.74 9.11
N GLN A 266 4.05 -9.77 8.69
CA GLN A 266 3.72 -11.14 9.02
C GLN A 266 4.95 -12.03 9.00
N THR A 267 4.96 -13.03 9.87
CA THR A 267 5.93 -14.13 9.82
C THR A 267 5.38 -15.26 8.95
N PHE A 268 6.19 -15.70 8.00
CA PHE A 268 5.91 -16.80 7.11
C PHE A 268 6.77 -18.01 7.45
N LYS A 269 6.27 -19.19 7.10
CA LYS A 269 6.98 -20.47 7.10
C LYS A 269 7.10 -20.98 5.68
N VAL A 270 8.23 -21.61 5.38
CA VAL A 270 8.42 -22.40 4.17
C VAL A 270 8.13 -23.86 4.53
N VAL A 271 7.26 -24.52 3.78
CA VAL A 271 6.93 -25.93 3.99
C VAL A 271 7.24 -26.77 2.75
N ASP A 272 7.60 -28.03 2.97
CA ASP A 272 7.80 -29.03 1.91
C ASP A 272 6.47 -29.66 1.44
N GLN A 273 6.55 -30.56 0.45
CA GLN A 273 5.41 -31.28 -0.10
C GLN A 273 4.64 -32.14 0.92
N ASN A 274 5.26 -32.46 2.05
CA ASN A 274 4.68 -33.26 3.13
C ASN A 274 4.16 -32.36 4.28
N ASN A 275 4.12 -31.04 4.08
CA ASN A 275 3.79 -30.02 5.08
C ASN A 275 4.77 -29.93 6.26
N ASN A 276 6.01 -30.40 6.12
CA ASN A 276 7.04 -30.17 7.13
C ASN A 276 7.61 -28.76 7.01
N VAL A 277 7.79 -28.09 8.14
CA VAL A 277 8.39 -26.74 8.20
C VAL A 277 9.89 -26.83 7.98
N VAL A 278 10.37 -26.11 6.97
CA VAL A 278 11.79 -25.96 6.61
C VAL A 278 12.45 -24.83 7.42
N GLY A 279 11.70 -23.76 7.66
CA GLY A 279 12.14 -22.59 8.41
C GLY A 279 11.17 -21.42 8.25
N THR A 280 11.52 -20.27 8.83
CA THR A 280 10.65 -19.08 8.89
C THR A 280 11.38 -17.81 8.45
N PHE A 281 10.60 -16.82 8.03
CA PHE A 281 11.11 -15.48 7.72
C PHE A 281 10.03 -14.44 8.05
N GLU A 282 10.45 -13.22 8.33
CA GLU A 282 9.56 -12.06 8.46
C GLU A 282 9.49 -11.31 7.14
N GLY A 283 8.31 -10.79 6.82
CA GLY A 283 8.15 -9.92 5.67
C GLY A 283 7.14 -8.81 5.91
N VAL A 284 7.35 -7.71 5.19
CA VAL A 284 6.25 -6.78 4.89
C VAL A 284 5.49 -7.35 3.71
N VAL A 285 4.17 -7.32 3.82
CA VAL A 285 3.24 -7.90 2.84
C VAL A 285 2.27 -6.82 2.37
N THR A 286 1.89 -6.90 1.11
CA THR A 286 0.73 -6.18 0.59
C THR A 286 -0.17 -7.11 -0.18
N THR A 287 -1.42 -7.17 0.25
CA THR A 287 -2.48 -7.88 -0.47
C THR A 287 -3.37 -6.90 -1.20
N THR A 288 -3.90 -7.31 -2.35
CA THR A 288 -4.76 -6.47 -3.18
C THR A 288 -5.98 -7.26 -3.61
N SER A 289 -7.13 -6.62 -3.70
CA SER A 289 -8.35 -7.20 -4.29
C SER A 289 -9.02 -6.18 -5.20
N ASP A 290 -9.74 -6.65 -6.22
CA ASP A 290 -10.46 -5.78 -7.15
C ASP A 290 -11.87 -6.27 -7.53
N ALA A 291 -12.60 -5.40 -8.22
CA ALA A 291 -13.98 -5.63 -8.62
C ALA A 291 -14.17 -6.73 -9.68
N VAL A 292 -13.10 -7.31 -10.21
CA VAL A 292 -13.14 -8.41 -11.20
C VAL A 292 -12.55 -9.71 -10.63
N ASP A 293 -12.55 -9.85 -9.30
CA ASP A 293 -12.04 -10.99 -8.55
C ASP A 293 -10.56 -11.31 -8.83
N THR A 294 -9.77 -10.32 -9.23
CA THR A 294 -8.31 -10.44 -9.26
C THR A 294 -7.76 -9.98 -7.93
N TYR A 295 -6.87 -10.80 -7.37
CA TYR A 295 -6.17 -10.49 -6.14
C TYR A 295 -4.69 -10.82 -6.24
N SER A 296 -3.87 -10.14 -5.46
CA SER A 296 -2.42 -10.34 -5.47
C SER A 296 -1.84 -10.24 -4.07
N GLU A 297 -0.67 -10.82 -3.90
CA GLU A 297 0.11 -10.76 -2.67
C GLU A 297 1.57 -10.50 -3.02
N ALA A 298 2.12 -9.40 -2.53
CA ALA A 298 3.52 -9.04 -2.63
C ALA A 298 4.18 -9.17 -1.25
N ILE A 299 5.36 -9.79 -1.19
CA ILE A 299 6.12 -9.97 0.05
C ILE A 299 7.55 -9.50 -0.17
N LEU A 300 8.06 -8.64 0.72
CA LEU A 300 9.49 -8.33 0.86
C LEU A 300 9.99 -8.98 2.14
N VAL A 301 10.99 -9.86 2.02
CA VAL A 301 11.63 -10.51 3.17
C VAL A 301 12.52 -9.50 3.89
N THR A 302 12.21 -9.21 5.16
CA THR A 302 12.91 -8.23 6.00
C THR A 302 13.83 -8.89 7.02
N ALA A 303 13.53 -10.12 7.43
CA ALA A 303 14.40 -10.95 8.27
C ALA A 303 14.23 -12.43 7.90
N SER A 304 15.29 -13.22 8.03
CA SER A 304 15.26 -14.66 7.75
C SER A 304 15.92 -15.42 8.88
N ASP A 305 15.26 -16.45 9.39
CA ASP A 305 15.75 -17.25 10.51
C ASP A 305 16.20 -18.64 10.08
N GLY A 306 17.25 -19.12 10.74
CA GLY A 306 17.71 -20.51 10.65
C GLY A 306 18.98 -20.72 9.81
N PRO A 307 19.57 -21.92 9.88
CA PRO A 307 20.86 -22.21 9.26
C PRO A 307 20.78 -22.44 7.74
N ASN A 308 19.58 -22.56 7.17
CA ASN A 308 19.37 -22.91 5.76
C ASN A 308 18.72 -21.76 4.97
N VAL A 309 19.31 -20.56 5.07
CA VAL A 309 18.91 -19.38 4.30
C VAL A 309 19.66 -19.35 2.97
N GLY A 310 18.95 -19.14 1.87
CA GLY A 310 19.56 -19.07 0.54
C GLY A 310 18.57 -19.10 -0.62
N THR A 311 19.10 -19.17 -1.83
CA THR A 311 18.30 -19.11 -3.07
C THR A 311 17.91 -20.48 -3.62
N GLY A 312 18.46 -21.55 -3.04
CA GLY A 312 18.23 -22.94 -3.45
C GLY A 312 16.81 -23.46 -3.13
N VAL A 313 16.52 -24.63 -3.68
CA VAL A 313 15.27 -25.36 -3.42
C VAL A 313 15.25 -25.79 -1.95
N GLY A 314 14.11 -25.58 -1.27
CA GLY A 314 13.95 -25.93 0.14
C GLY A 314 14.83 -25.12 1.09
N GLN A 315 15.24 -23.92 0.70
CA GLN A 315 15.89 -22.97 1.59
C GLN A 315 14.93 -21.85 1.96
N VAL A 316 15.11 -21.28 3.16
CA VAL A 316 14.43 -20.06 3.58
C VAL A 316 14.96 -18.91 2.72
N PRO A 317 14.11 -18.05 2.13
CA PRO A 317 14.58 -16.95 1.29
C PRO A 317 15.46 -15.97 2.08
N PRO A 318 16.53 -15.43 1.49
CA PRO A 318 17.34 -14.40 2.12
C PRO A 318 16.60 -13.05 2.20
N VAL A 319 17.02 -12.20 3.12
CA VAL A 319 16.59 -10.80 3.24
C VAL A 319 16.71 -10.08 1.90
N GLY A 320 15.73 -9.24 1.58
CA GLY A 320 15.62 -8.54 0.30
C GLY A 320 14.98 -9.38 -0.82
N THR A 321 14.60 -10.64 -0.55
CA THR A 321 13.80 -11.41 -1.49
C THR A 321 12.44 -10.75 -1.69
N VAL A 322 12.02 -10.62 -2.96
CA VAL A 322 10.69 -10.15 -3.34
C VAL A 322 9.91 -11.31 -3.93
N TYR A 323 8.70 -11.56 -3.42
CA TYR A 323 7.69 -12.41 -4.04
C TYR A 323 6.53 -11.54 -4.52
N ASN A 324 5.92 -11.93 -5.63
CA ASN A 324 4.61 -11.43 -6.02
C ASN A 324 3.80 -12.55 -6.67
N VAL A 325 2.58 -12.77 -6.21
CA VAL A 325 1.64 -13.69 -6.83
C VAL A 325 0.37 -12.95 -7.21
N ILE A 326 -0.13 -13.19 -8.42
CA ILE A 326 -1.38 -12.63 -8.94
C ILE A 326 -2.31 -13.78 -9.28
N TYR A 327 -3.51 -13.77 -8.72
CA TYR A 327 -4.55 -14.77 -8.92
C TYR A 327 -5.69 -14.18 -9.76
N PHE A 328 -6.09 -14.89 -10.82
CA PHE A 328 -7.13 -14.45 -11.74
C PHE A 328 -8.43 -15.22 -11.44
N GLY A 329 -9.19 -14.77 -10.45
CA GLY A 329 -10.45 -15.38 -10.01
C GLY A 329 -10.33 -16.73 -9.30
N SER A 330 -9.16 -17.38 -9.34
CA SER A 330 -8.93 -18.68 -8.68
C SER A 330 -7.44 -18.92 -8.38
N PRO A 331 -7.12 -19.64 -7.28
CA PRO A 331 -5.77 -20.15 -6.99
C PRO A 331 -5.12 -20.98 -8.12
N ASP A 332 -5.93 -21.60 -8.97
CA ASP A 332 -5.50 -22.47 -10.07
C ASP A 332 -5.04 -21.71 -11.33
N THR A 333 -5.35 -20.41 -11.41
CA THR A 333 -4.90 -19.53 -12.50
C THR A 333 -4.13 -18.36 -11.90
N ARG A 334 -2.80 -18.46 -11.91
CA ARG A 334 -1.92 -17.48 -11.27
C ARG A 334 -0.63 -17.19 -12.03
N VAL A 335 -0.08 -16.01 -11.79
CA VAL A 335 1.32 -15.69 -12.10
C VAL A 335 2.07 -15.59 -10.77
N LEU A 336 3.20 -16.26 -10.66
CA LEU A 336 4.13 -16.12 -9.55
C LEU A 336 5.46 -15.57 -10.06
N TYR A 337 5.90 -14.47 -9.49
CA TYR A 337 7.21 -13.88 -9.64
C TYR A 337 8.00 -14.00 -8.32
N TYR A 338 9.30 -14.24 -8.42
CA TYR A 338 10.21 -13.96 -7.33
C TYR A 338 11.59 -13.51 -7.81
N ALA A 339 12.27 -12.73 -6.96
CA ALA A 339 13.67 -12.39 -7.10
C ALA A 339 14.37 -12.55 -5.74
N LYS A 340 15.38 -13.43 -5.69
CA LYS A 340 16.14 -13.73 -4.47
C LYS A 340 17.57 -13.22 -4.60
N PRO A 341 18.02 -12.27 -3.75
CA PRO A 341 19.39 -11.77 -3.81
C PRO A 341 20.38 -12.86 -3.37
N SER A 342 21.59 -12.85 -3.96
CA SER A 342 22.73 -13.64 -3.52
C SER A 342 24.05 -12.97 -3.94
N ASP A 343 25.15 -13.33 -3.29
CA ASP A 343 26.49 -12.83 -3.64
C ASP A 343 26.90 -13.17 -5.08
N SER A 344 26.36 -14.26 -5.63
CA SER A 344 26.62 -14.71 -7.01
C SER A 344 25.70 -14.07 -8.06
N GLY A 345 24.75 -13.24 -7.63
CA GLY A 345 23.72 -12.64 -8.47
C GLY A 345 22.30 -13.03 -8.04
N THR A 346 21.31 -12.31 -8.58
CA THR A 346 19.90 -12.51 -8.22
C THR A 346 19.30 -13.70 -8.95
N VAL A 347 18.63 -14.60 -8.22
CA VAL A 347 17.83 -15.68 -8.81
C VAL A 347 16.43 -15.15 -9.07
N ILE A 348 16.07 -15.01 -10.34
CA ILE A 348 14.78 -14.48 -10.79
C ILE A 348 13.98 -15.59 -11.45
N SER A 349 12.69 -15.66 -11.14
CA SER A 349 11.78 -16.58 -11.82
C SER A 349 10.40 -15.98 -11.94
N THR A 350 9.78 -16.21 -13.09
CA THR A 350 8.37 -15.94 -13.30
C THR A 350 7.71 -17.18 -13.89
N THR A 351 6.59 -17.59 -13.31
CA THR A 351 5.82 -18.75 -13.78
C THR A 351 4.36 -18.40 -13.91
N TYR A 352 3.70 -19.00 -14.91
CA TYR A 352 2.27 -18.95 -15.08
C TYR A 352 1.70 -20.34 -14.87
N THR A 353 0.77 -20.47 -13.92
CA THR A 353 0.06 -21.72 -13.64
C THR A 353 -1.38 -21.56 -14.07
N LYS A 354 -1.88 -22.53 -14.85
CA LYS A 354 -3.29 -22.64 -15.22
C LYS A 354 -3.73 -24.09 -15.15
N ASN A 355 -4.76 -24.39 -14.34
CA ASN A 355 -5.34 -25.72 -14.18
C ASN A 355 -4.26 -26.78 -13.86
N GLY A 356 -3.40 -26.48 -12.87
CA GLY A 356 -2.29 -27.34 -12.45
C GLY A 356 -1.08 -27.40 -13.40
N LYS A 357 -1.15 -26.83 -14.61
CA LYS A 357 -0.03 -26.76 -15.53
C LYS A 357 0.78 -25.48 -15.31
N THR A 358 2.03 -25.62 -14.88
CA THR A 358 2.98 -24.51 -14.69
C THR A 358 3.88 -24.34 -15.92
N THR A 359 3.98 -23.11 -16.42
CA THR A 359 4.82 -22.72 -17.56
C THR A 359 5.78 -21.62 -17.12
N PRO A 360 7.10 -21.80 -17.31
CA PRO A 360 8.06 -20.74 -17.02
C PRO A 360 8.00 -19.61 -18.06
N LEU A 361 8.11 -18.37 -17.61
CA LEU A 361 8.13 -17.16 -18.44
C LEU A 361 9.55 -16.58 -18.48
N ASN A 362 10.49 -17.33 -19.06
CA ASN A 362 11.93 -17.02 -19.02
C ASN A 362 12.35 -15.71 -19.74
N PHE A 363 11.44 -15.07 -20.48
CA PHE A 363 11.71 -13.77 -21.12
C PHE A 363 11.68 -12.60 -20.14
N ILE A 364 11.20 -12.83 -18.91
CA ILE A 364 11.08 -11.84 -17.86
C ILE A 364 12.35 -11.89 -16.99
N THR A 365 13.08 -10.79 -16.95
CA THR A 365 14.40 -10.70 -16.30
C THR A 365 14.50 -9.54 -15.29
N PHE A 366 13.37 -8.91 -14.97
CA PHE A 366 13.33 -7.81 -14.02
C PHE A 366 13.85 -8.23 -12.64
N ASP A 367 14.77 -7.45 -12.09
CA ASP A 367 15.38 -7.66 -10.78
C ASP A 367 14.78 -6.69 -9.75
N ALA A 368 13.76 -7.15 -9.03
CA ALA A 368 13.10 -6.39 -7.97
C ALA A 368 13.96 -6.23 -6.71
N THR A 369 15.17 -6.81 -6.65
CA THR A 369 16.08 -6.67 -5.50
C THR A 369 17.08 -5.52 -5.67
N LYS A 370 17.28 -5.06 -6.91
CA LYS A 370 18.21 -3.99 -7.25
C LYS A 370 17.50 -2.66 -7.37
N SER A 371 17.34 -1.99 -6.22
CA SER A 371 16.78 -0.65 -6.21
C SER A 371 17.63 0.32 -7.05
N THR A 372 16.95 1.15 -7.82
CA THR A 372 17.54 2.28 -8.54
C THR A 372 17.30 3.61 -7.83
N ALA A 373 16.95 3.54 -6.54
CA ALA A 373 16.86 4.69 -5.65
C ALA A 373 18.15 5.52 -5.72
N LYS A 374 18.01 6.84 -5.85
CA LYS A 374 19.12 7.78 -5.80
C LYS A 374 19.33 8.24 -4.36
N ASP A 375 20.58 8.23 -3.92
CA ASP A 375 20.98 8.78 -2.62
C ASP A 375 20.94 10.31 -2.58
N THR A 376 20.82 10.96 -3.74
CA THR A 376 20.81 12.42 -3.85
C THR A 376 19.68 12.88 -4.76
N LEU A 377 18.78 13.69 -4.19
CA LEU A 377 17.60 14.23 -4.84
C LEU A 377 17.75 15.75 -4.96
N THR A 378 17.78 16.27 -6.19
CA THR A 378 17.92 17.71 -6.42
C THR A 378 16.56 18.35 -6.61
N VAL A 379 16.15 19.23 -5.69
CA VAL A 379 14.92 20.03 -5.79
C VAL A 379 15.20 21.28 -6.62
N PRO A 380 14.68 21.41 -7.86
CA PRO A 380 15.18 22.42 -8.78
C PRO A 380 14.92 23.86 -8.31
N GLY A 381 16.03 24.57 -8.06
CA GLY A 381 16.03 25.97 -7.63
C GLY A 381 15.95 26.19 -6.12
N ARG A 382 16.03 25.12 -5.30
CA ARG A 382 15.92 25.22 -3.83
C ARG A 382 17.10 24.58 -3.11
N TYR A 383 17.03 23.28 -2.87
CA TYR A 383 18.01 22.50 -2.11
C TYR A 383 18.20 21.11 -2.72
N THR A 384 19.20 20.42 -2.22
CA THR A 384 19.49 19.02 -2.50
C THR A 384 19.32 18.22 -1.22
N LEU A 385 18.54 17.14 -1.29
CA LEU A 385 18.41 16.16 -0.22
C LEU A 385 19.45 15.06 -0.48
N THR A 386 20.38 14.84 0.44
CA THR A 386 21.36 13.75 0.37
C THR A 386 21.09 12.78 1.50
N ALA A 387 20.76 11.54 1.17
CA ALA A 387 20.59 10.47 2.15
C ALA A 387 21.87 10.31 2.98
N THR A 388 21.72 10.13 4.30
CA THR A 388 22.86 9.94 5.21
C THR A 388 23.42 8.52 5.17
N ALA A 389 22.62 7.55 4.74
CA ALA A 389 22.98 6.15 4.53
C ALA A 389 22.15 5.55 3.38
N PRO A 390 22.61 4.45 2.76
CA PRO A 390 21.81 3.68 1.81
C PRO A 390 20.47 3.25 2.42
N PHE A 391 19.45 3.09 1.58
CA PHE A 391 18.14 2.60 2.02
C PHE A 391 18.23 1.17 2.56
N ASP A 392 17.72 0.95 3.77
CA ASP A 392 17.77 -0.34 4.46
C ASP A 392 16.44 -1.08 4.37
N THR A 393 16.40 -2.16 3.59
CA THR A 393 15.20 -2.97 3.39
C THR A 393 14.81 -3.79 4.62
N THR A 394 15.70 -4.01 5.59
CA THR A 394 15.34 -4.69 6.86
C THR A 394 14.37 -3.86 7.69
N THR A 395 14.39 -2.54 7.49
CA THR A 395 13.51 -1.58 8.17
C THR A 395 12.34 -1.13 7.32
N ALA A 396 12.12 -1.75 6.16
CA ALA A 396 11.01 -1.42 5.28
C ALA A 396 9.67 -1.49 6.02
N SER A 397 8.79 -0.54 5.75
CA SER A 397 7.43 -0.46 6.33
C SER A 397 6.37 -1.08 5.42
N GLY A 398 6.65 -1.19 4.12
CA GLY A 398 5.71 -1.74 3.14
C GLY A 398 6.37 -2.09 1.81
N ILE A 399 5.69 -2.93 1.04
CA ILE A 399 6.00 -3.26 -0.36
C ILE A 399 4.75 -3.04 -1.20
N ASN A 400 4.88 -2.62 -2.45
CA ASN A 400 3.76 -2.58 -3.40
C ASN A 400 4.29 -2.79 -4.83
N GLY A 401 3.41 -2.62 -5.82
CA GLY A 401 3.69 -2.83 -7.23
C GLY A 401 3.32 -4.23 -7.70
N LEU A 402 3.43 -4.46 -9.00
CA LEU A 402 3.12 -5.74 -9.64
C LEU A 402 4.36 -6.30 -10.34
N PRO A 403 5.36 -6.81 -9.59
CA PRO A 403 6.47 -7.52 -10.20
C PRO A 403 5.95 -8.63 -11.11
N PRO A 404 6.48 -8.75 -12.34
CA PRO A 404 7.75 -8.24 -12.82
C PRO A 404 7.71 -6.86 -13.51
N ARG A 405 6.58 -6.15 -13.50
CA ARG A 405 6.45 -4.84 -14.17
C ARG A 405 7.23 -3.76 -13.40
N GLU A 406 7.01 -3.69 -12.09
CA GLU A 406 7.71 -2.81 -11.15
C GLU A 406 7.67 -3.36 -9.74
N VAL A 407 8.44 -2.74 -8.86
CA VAL A 407 8.32 -2.89 -7.40
C VAL A 407 8.37 -1.51 -6.76
N GLU A 408 7.69 -1.38 -5.63
CA GLU A 408 7.70 -0.21 -4.77
C GLU A 408 8.04 -0.66 -3.35
N ILE A 409 8.99 0.01 -2.70
CA ILE A 409 9.34 -0.27 -1.30
C ILE A 409 9.24 1.02 -0.51
N GLN A 410 8.54 0.92 0.63
CA GLN A 410 8.32 2.01 1.57
C GLN A 410 9.21 1.81 2.80
N GLY A 411 9.71 2.90 3.37
CA GLY A 411 10.51 2.84 4.58
C GLY A 411 10.87 4.23 5.10
N TYR A 412 11.96 4.29 5.84
CA TYR A 412 12.41 5.50 6.52
C TYR A 412 13.84 5.86 6.13
N GLN A 413 14.14 7.15 5.98
CA GLN A 413 15.48 7.61 5.68
C GLN A 413 15.73 9.01 6.24
N GLN A 414 16.97 9.26 6.66
CA GLN A 414 17.41 10.58 7.06
C GLN A 414 18.16 11.26 5.91
N TYR A 415 17.91 12.56 5.73
CA TYR A 415 18.51 13.37 4.68
C TYR A 415 19.22 14.59 5.25
N GLN A 416 20.45 14.82 4.83
CA GLN A 416 21.07 16.14 4.89
C GLN A 416 20.43 17.05 3.84
N VAL A 417 20.05 18.25 4.27
CA VAL A 417 19.53 19.30 3.39
C VAL A 417 20.68 20.24 3.05
N LYS A 418 20.98 20.36 1.75
CA LYS A 418 21.99 21.29 1.24
C LYS A 418 21.33 22.39 0.44
N ASN A 419 21.68 23.65 0.69
CA ASN A 419 21.18 24.75 -0.13
C ASN A 419 21.75 24.70 -1.56
N LYS A 420 21.30 25.62 -2.42
CA LYS A 420 21.75 25.71 -3.82
C LYS A 420 23.28 25.87 -3.98
N ALA A 421 23.98 26.40 -2.98
CA ALA A 421 25.44 26.52 -2.98
C ALA A 421 26.15 25.23 -2.54
N GLY A 422 25.41 24.18 -2.19
CA GLY A 422 25.95 22.90 -1.70
C GLY A 422 26.27 22.90 -0.21
N VAL A 423 25.96 23.97 0.53
CA VAL A 423 26.20 24.08 1.98
C VAL A 423 25.09 23.36 2.73
N VAL A 424 25.44 22.52 3.69
CA VAL A 424 24.47 21.86 4.59
C VAL A 424 23.79 22.91 5.45
N VAL A 425 22.46 22.95 5.43
CA VAL A 425 21.63 23.87 6.23
C VAL A 425 20.87 23.17 7.36
N GLY A 426 20.90 21.85 7.38
CA GLY A 426 20.33 21.03 8.45
C GLY A 426 20.06 19.60 8.00
N THR A 427 19.27 18.88 8.79
CA THR A 427 18.96 17.46 8.59
C THR A 427 17.50 17.19 8.91
N VAL A 428 16.86 16.34 8.11
CA VAL A 428 15.47 15.93 8.30
C VAL A 428 15.34 14.42 8.29
N ASN A 429 14.37 13.90 9.04
CA ASN A 429 13.92 12.52 8.86
C ASN A 429 12.70 12.51 7.94
N ALA A 430 12.57 11.43 7.18
CA ALA A 430 11.49 11.30 6.23
C ALA A 430 11.03 9.85 6.08
N GLN A 431 9.74 9.69 5.82
CA GLN A 431 9.25 8.51 5.13
C GLN A 431 9.64 8.61 3.67
N VAL A 432 9.99 7.47 3.08
CA VAL A 432 10.42 7.39 1.69
C VAL A 432 9.76 6.24 0.97
N ILE A 433 9.58 6.44 -0.32
CA ILE A 433 9.11 5.42 -1.25
C ILE A 433 10.08 5.38 -2.41
N ASN A 434 10.59 4.19 -2.69
CA ASN A 434 11.42 3.92 -3.85
C ASN A 434 10.66 2.97 -4.78
N GLN A 435 10.37 3.42 -5.99
CA GLN A 435 9.72 2.62 -7.03
C GLN A 435 10.63 2.50 -8.25
N TRP A 436 10.71 1.33 -8.85
CA TRP A 436 11.42 1.14 -10.12
C TRP A 436 10.80 0.05 -10.95
N ASP A 437 10.93 0.19 -12.28
CA ASP A 437 10.31 -0.69 -13.25
C ASP A 437 11.33 -1.43 -14.12
N TRP A 438 10.84 -2.45 -14.81
CA TRP A 438 11.58 -3.24 -15.78
C TRP A 438 12.10 -2.46 -17.00
N SER A 439 11.60 -1.24 -17.25
CA SER A 439 12.06 -0.33 -18.30
C SER A 439 13.21 0.56 -17.82
N GLY A 440 13.63 0.42 -16.56
CA GLY A 440 14.70 1.19 -15.93
C GLY A 440 14.26 2.57 -15.47
N ASN A 441 12.96 2.90 -15.49
CA ASN A 441 12.49 4.12 -14.86
C ASN A 441 12.42 3.93 -13.35
N SER A 442 12.53 5.04 -12.63
CA SER A 442 12.42 5.05 -11.18
C SER A 442 11.68 6.28 -10.69
N LYS A 443 11.06 6.13 -9.52
CA LYS A 443 10.38 7.23 -8.84
C LYS A 443 10.78 7.18 -7.38
N GLN A 444 10.91 8.36 -6.79
CA GLN A 444 11.20 8.49 -5.37
C GLN A 444 10.31 9.56 -4.77
N SER A 445 9.72 9.22 -3.63
CA SER A 445 8.87 10.16 -2.90
C SER A 445 9.43 10.30 -1.49
N VAL A 446 9.40 11.52 -0.96
CA VAL A 446 9.91 11.85 0.37
C VAL A 446 8.85 12.69 1.10
N LEU A 447 8.41 12.22 2.27
CA LEU A 447 7.56 12.97 3.19
C LEU A 447 8.37 13.30 4.43
N VAL A 448 8.65 14.58 4.67
CA VAL A 448 9.40 15.04 5.84
C VAL A 448 8.53 14.89 7.07
N THR A 449 9.01 14.11 8.03
CA THR A 449 8.28 13.73 9.23
C THR A 449 8.85 14.37 10.49
N ASP A 450 10.12 14.77 10.47
CA ASP A 450 10.80 15.36 11.61
C ASP A 450 11.99 16.22 11.17
N ILE A 451 12.33 17.21 12.00
CA ILE A 451 13.49 18.08 11.80
C ILE A 451 14.52 17.77 12.86
N VAL A 452 15.66 17.25 12.43
CA VAL A 452 16.76 16.87 13.32
C VAL A 452 17.63 18.08 13.64
N ASP A 453 17.90 18.90 12.63
CA ASP A 453 18.73 20.11 12.74
C ASP A 453 18.34 21.13 11.66
N GLY A 454 18.58 22.41 11.92
CA GLY A 454 18.27 23.53 11.03
C GLY A 454 16.93 24.22 11.33
N ASN A 455 16.70 25.37 10.69
CA ASN A 455 15.48 26.15 10.88
C ASN A 455 14.39 25.71 9.89
N PRO A 456 13.19 25.28 10.34
CA PRO A 456 12.09 24.99 9.43
C PRO A 456 11.66 26.22 8.65
N GLY A 457 11.45 26.06 7.35
CA GLY A 457 10.91 27.12 6.52
C GLY A 457 10.87 26.80 5.03
N THR A 458 10.29 27.72 4.28
CA THR A 458 10.19 27.61 2.81
C THR A 458 11.25 28.42 2.09
N GLY A 459 12.18 29.05 2.81
CA GLY A 459 13.33 29.76 2.25
C GLY A 459 14.41 28.83 1.70
N VAL A 460 15.39 29.41 1.00
CA VAL A 460 16.48 28.66 0.35
C VAL A 460 17.60 28.23 1.29
N ASN A 461 17.62 28.77 2.52
CA ASN A 461 18.57 28.41 3.57
C ASN A 461 17.88 27.70 4.76
N ASP A 462 16.62 27.36 4.60
CA ASP A 462 15.83 26.67 5.61
C ASP A 462 15.84 25.17 5.31
N VAL A 463 15.58 24.35 6.33
CA VAL A 463 15.18 22.96 6.11
C VAL A 463 13.68 22.90 5.81
N PRO A 464 13.22 21.95 4.96
CA PRO A 464 11.80 21.81 4.69
C PRO A 464 11.03 21.54 5.99
N PRO A 465 9.89 22.21 6.24
CA PRO A 465 9.08 21.95 7.41
C PRO A 465 8.47 20.54 7.39
N VAL A 466 8.11 20.02 8.56
CA VAL A 466 7.35 18.76 8.70
C VAL A 466 6.06 18.83 7.88
N GLY A 467 5.74 17.74 7.18
CA GLY A 467 4.65 17.67 6.20
C GLY A 467 5.07 18.06 4.77
N SER A 468 6.33 18.47 4.54
CA SER A 468 6.84 18.70 3.19
C SER A 468 6.88 17.41 2.38
N VAL A 469 6.36 17.44 1.16
CA VAL A 469 6.35 16.31 0.24
C VAL A 469 7.19 16.62 -1.01
N PHE A 470 8.05 15.69 -1.39
CA PHE A 470 8.82 15.72 -2.63
C PHE A 470 8.50 14.48 -3.44
N ASN A 471 8.28 14.64 -4.75
CA ASN A 471 8.09 13.51 -5.66
C ASN A 471 9.01 13.68 -6.87
N PHE A 472 9.73 12.62 -7.20
CA PHE A 472 10.64 12.57 -8.34
C PHE A 472 10.26 11.40 -9.23
N SER A 473 10.35 11.61 -10.53
CA SER A 473 10.28 10.57 -11.55
C SER A 473 11.50 10.72 -12.45
N PHE A 474 12.19 9.62 -12.72
CA PHE A 474 13.41 9.56 -13.51
C PHE A 474 13.22 8.56 -14.65
N ASN A 475 13.60 8.96 -15.85
CA ASN A 475 13.59 8.08 -17.01
C ASN A 475 14.99 7.49 -17.22
N GLY A 476 15.10 6.16 -17.06
CA GLY A 476 16.37 5.45 -17.13
C GLY A 476 17.40 5.92 -16.09
N SER A 477 18.68 5.77 -16.43
CA SER A 477 19.82 6.19 -15.59
C SER A 477 20.09 7.71 -15.61
N SER A 478 19.28 8.49 -16.34
CA SER A 478 19.50 9.92 -16.49
C SER A 478 18.92 10.73 -15.33
N ASN A 479 19.30 12.00 -15.23
CA ASN A 479 18.61 12.99 -14.37
C ASN A 479 17.44 13.67 -15.09
N TYR A 480 17.02 13.16 -16.25
CA TYR A 480 15.84 13.62 -16.96
C TYR A 480 14.57 13.00 -16.36
N GLY A 481 13.55 13.82 -16.19
CA GLY A 481 12.27 13.39 -15.66
C GLY A 481 11.49 14.53 -15.03
N GLN A 482 10.87 14.28 -13.89
CA GLN A 482 9.95 15.23 -13.26
C GLN A 482 10.29 15.40 -11.78
N ALA A 483 10.11 16.62 -11.29
CA ALA A 483 10.26 16.96 -9.88
C ALA A 483 9.06 17.77 -9.42
N TYR A 484 8.45 17.33 -8.33
CA TYR A 484 7.36 17.99 -7.64
C TYR A 484 7.78 18.23 -6.20
N TYR A 485 7.35 19.36 -5.64
CA TYR A 485 7.39 19.57 -4.20
C TYR A 485 6.20 20.39 -3.72
N ALA A 486 5.80 20.15 -2.47
CA ALA A 486 4.84 20.95 -1.73
C ALA A 486 5.37 21.12 -0.30
N LEU A 487 5.42 22.36 0.18
CA LEU A 487 5.96 22.71 1.50
C LEU A 487 4.89 23.42 2.32
N PRO A 488 4.49 22.89 3.49
CA PRO A 488 3.50 23.56 4.31
C PRO A 488 4.01 24.91 4.82
N SER A 489 3.11 25.90 4.89
CA SER A 489 3.44 27.24 5.40
C SER A 489 2.21 27.92 6.03
N PRO A 490 2.39 28.74 7.09
CA PRO A 490 1.28 29.45 7.73
C PRO A 490 0.48 30.37 6.79
N THR A 491 1.07 30.82 5.70
CA THR A 491 0.44 31.71 4.71
C THR A 491 -0.12 30.97 3.48
N GLY A 492 -0.10 29.63 3.49
CA GLY A 492 -0.45 28.78 2.37
C GLY A 492 0.77 28.07 1.77
N ASP A 493 0.54 26.86 1.28
CA ASP A 493 1.59 25.92 0.92
C ASP A 493 2.34 26.35 -0.35
N VAL A 494 3.64 26.05 -0.37
CA VAL A 494 4.51 26.38 -1.50
C VAL A 494 4.67 25.17 -2.40
N VAL A 495 3.94 25.18 -3.50
CA VAL A 495 3.87 24.06 -4.45
C VAL A 495 4.61 24.40 -5.75
N ALA A 496 5.35 23.44 -6.30
CA ALA A 496 5.81 23.51 -7.68
C ALA A 496 5.93 22.14 -8.33
N TYR A 497 5.69 22.12 -9.64
CA TYR A 497 5.87 20.95 -10.48
C TYR A 497 6.72 21.31 -11.69
N LYS A 498 7.74 20.50 -11.98
CA LYS A 498 8.76 20.81 -12.98
C LYS A 498 9.15 19.60 -13.82
N LEU A 499 9.36 19.83 -15.11
CA LEU A 499 10.10 18.93 -15.98
C LEU A 499 11.59 19.23 -15.81
N VAL A 500 12.39 18.23 -15.46
CA VAL A 500 13.84 18.34 -15.29
C VAL A 500 14.52 17.76 -16.51
N THR A 501 15.40 18.56 -17.14
CA THR A 501 16.14 18.18 -18.34
C THR A 501 17.61 18.54 -18.22
N PRO A 502 18.49 18.00 -19.10
CA PRO A 502 19.89 18.44 -19.18
C PRO A 502 20.06 19.95 -19.43
N PHE A 503 19.04 20.62 -20.00
CA PHE A 503 19.06 22.05 -20.31
C PHE A 503 18.49 22.93 -19.18
N GLY A 504 18.07 22.31 -18.06
CA GLY A 504 17.44 23.00 -16.94
C GLY A 504 16.05 22.47 -16.62
N ALA A 505 15.37 23.16 -15.69
CA ALA A 505 14.05 22.78 -15.21
C ALA A 505 12.99 23.78 -15.68
N PHE A 506 11.88 23.25 -16.20
CA PHE A 506 10.76 24.02 -16.72
C PHE A 506 9.53 23.80 -15.87
N ASN A 507 8.80 24.86 -15.54
CA ASN A 507 7.57 24.73 -14.76
C ASN A 507 6.50 24.01 -15.59
N LEU A 508 5.82 23.07 -14.94
CA LEU A 508 4.62 22.43 -15.43
C LEU A 508 3.42 22.99 -14.68
N PHE A 509 2.25 22.93 -15.31
CA PHE A 509 1.01 23.26 -14.64
C PHE A 509 0.70 22.22 -13.57
N ASN A 510 0.24 22.66 -12.40
CA ASN A 510 -0.17 21.76 -11.36
C ASN A 510 -1.23 22.40 -10.44
N SER A 511 -2.28 21.64 -10.14
CA SER A 511 -3.34 22.00 -9.19
C SER A 511 -3.35 21.11 -7.95
N TYR A 512 -2.44 20.14 -7.86
CA TYR A 512 -2.32 19.19 -6.76
C TYR A 512 -1.43 19.73 -5.63
N ASP A 513 -1.91 19.69 -4.39
CA ASP A 513 -1.15 20.06 -3.19
C ASP A 513 -1.01 18.87 -2.24
N ALA A 514 0.16 18.24 -2.28
CA ALA A 514 0.48 17.08 -1.45
C ALA A 514 0.69 17.46 0.03
N ALA A 515 1.00 18.73 0.33
CA ALA A 515 1.23 19.19 1.69
C ALA A 515 -0.05 19.64 2.39
N ALA A 516 -1.17 19.72 1.65
CA ALA A 516 -2.45 20.23 2.12
C ALA A 516 -2.86 19.57 3.45
N GLY A 517 -2.83 20.37 4.52
CA GLY A 517 -3.20 19.97 5.88
C GLY A 517 -2.15 19.15 6.64
N LEU A 518 -1.08 18.66 6.00
CA LEU A 518 -0.05 17.84 6.65
C LEU A 518 0.80 18.63 7.65
N GLY A 519 0.83 19.96 7.54
CA GLY A 519 1.49 20.84 8.53
C GLY A 519 0.66 21.07 9.80
N ASN A 520 -0.57 20.56 9.90
CA ASN A 520 -1.44 20.78 11.06
C ASN A 520 -1.24 19.69 12.13
N PRO A 521 -0.67 20.01 13.31
CA PRO A 521 -0.45 19.02 14.37
C PRO A 521 -1.72 18.49 15.02
N ASP A 522 -2.86 19.20 14.87
CA ASP A 522 -4.15 18.72 15.37
C ASP A 522 -4.71 17.58 14.51
N ASP A 523 -4.21 17.44 13.27
CA ASP A 523 -4.68 16.46 12.30
C ASP A 523 -3.71 15.31 12.09
N TYR A 524 -2.41 15.59 12.19
CA TYR A 524 -1.35 14.64 11.91
C TYR A 524 -0.27 14.65 12.97
N THR A 525 0.13 13.45 13.38
CA THR A 525 1.43 13.19 13.99
C THR A 525 2.22 12.27 13.07
N PHE A 526 3.54 12.25 13.19
CA PHE A 526 4.39 11.40 12.33
C PHE A 526 5.16 10.41 13.17
N TYR A 527 5.06 9.13 12.81
CA TYR A 527 5.85 8.08 13.42
C TYR A 527 7.31 8.24 13.03
N ASN A 528 8.23 8.17 14.00
CA ASN A 528 9.68 8.20 13.79
C ASN A 528 10.35 6.96 14.40
N PRO A 529 10.71 5.94 13.60
CA PRO A 529 11.40 4.75 14.08
C PRO A 529 12.87 5.00 14.48
N LEU A 530 13.42 6.19 14.21
CA LEU A 530 14.79 6.55 14.59
C LEU A 530 14.88 7.18 15.99
N ASN A 531 13.73 7.53 16.60
CA ASN A 531 13.65 8.06 17.97
C ASN A 531 13.60 6.97 19.06
N VAL A 532 13.66 5.68 18.70
CA VAL A 532 13.90 4.62 19.68
C VAL A 532 15.39 4.51 19.98
N ASN A 533 15.74 4.84 21.22
CA ASN A 533 17.04 4.51 21.80
C ASN A 533 17.31 3.01 21.53
N PRO A 534 18.41 2.62 20.84
CA PRO A 534 18.62 1.27 20.33
C PRO A 534 18.68 0.17 21.40
N LEU A 535 18.67 0.52 22.69
CA LEU A 535 18.66 -0.40 23.82
C LEU A 535 17.29 -1.05 24.10
N ASN A 536 16.16 -0.54 23.59
CA ASN A 536 14.84 -1.09 23.89
C ASN A 536 14.28 -2.07 22.85
N VAL A 537 14.86 -2.15 21.65
CA VAL A 537 14.38 -3.07 20.59
C VAL A 537 14.77 -4.52 20.88
N MET A 538 15.84 -4.77 21.66
CA MET A 538 16.21 -6.12 22.10
C MET A 538 15.41 -6.63 23.32
N ALA A 539 14.62 -5.79 23.99
CA ALA A 539 13.79 -6.21 25.13
C ALA A 539 12.41 -6.76 24.71
N ALA A 540 11.98 -6.51 23.47
CA ALA A 540 10.74 -7.07 22.91
C ALA A 540 10.93 -8.49 22.33
N ALA A 541 12.17 -8.92 22.08
CA ALA A 541 12.51 -10.23 21.54
C ALA A 541 12.56 -11.37 22.58
N SER A 542 12.36 -11.09 23.87
CA SER A 542 12.33 -12.11 24.93
C SER A 542 10.95 -12.18 25.62
N ARG A 543 9.93 -12.63 24.88
CA ARG A 543 8.72 -13.22 25.48
C ARG A 543 8.55 -14.65 24.98
N THR A 544 9.43 -15.52 25.45
CA THR A 544 9.19 -16.97 25.44
C THR A 544 8.15 -17.29 26.53
N PRO A 545 7.15 -18.14 26.28
CA PRO A 545 6.21 -18.55 27.32
C PRO A 545 6.93 -19.45 28.34
N ALA A 546 6.76 -19.12 29.62
CA ALA A 546 7.30 -19.88 30.73
C ALA A 546 6.72 -21.31 30.76
N LEU A 547 7.57 -22.31 30.53
CA LEU A 547 7.35 -23.69 30.97
C LEU A 547 7.94 -23.82 32.38
N GLY A 548 7.07 -24.14 33.35
CA GLY A 548 7.42 -24.24 34.74
C GLY A 548 8.44 -25.35 35.02
N SER A 549 9.41 -25.06 35.87
CA SER A 549 9.89 -26.01 36.87
C SER A 549 10.57 -25.25 38.01
N SER A 550 10.32 -25.74 39.21
CA SER A 550 10.77 -25.25 40.50
C SER A 550 12.29 -25.27 40.65
N ALA A 551 12.87 -24.15 41.10
CA ALA A 551 14.11 -24.16 41.87
C ALA A 551 14.13 -22.94 42.82
N ALA A 552 14.43 -23.21 44.10
CA ALA A 552 14.36 -22.30 45.23
C ALA A 552 15.34 -21.10 45.12
N PRO A 553 15.06 -19.96 45.79
CA PRO A 553 15.95 -18.82 45.78
C PRO A 553 17.19 -19.09 46.64
N VAL A 554 18.37 -19.02 46.02
CA VAL A 554 19.64 -18.90 46.73
C VAL A 554 19.74 -17.47 47.27
N THR A 555 19.78 -17.37 48.58
CA THR A 555 20.07 -16.14 49.32
C THR A 555 21.55 -15.84 49.25
N CYS A 556 21.94 -14.70 48.67
CA CYS A 556 23.27 -14.14 48.88
C CYS A 556 23.21 -13.21 50.10
N SER A 557 23.74 -13.67 51.24
CA SER A 557 23.99 -12.80 52.38
C SER A 557 25.25 -11.98 52.14
N ASN A 558 25.22 -10.75 52.64
CA ASN A 558 26.36 -9.87 52.78
C ASN A 558 27.53 -10.61 53.46
N ASP A 559 28.72 -10.59 52.85
CA ASP A 559 29.96 -10.16 53.51
C ASP A 559 31.17 -10.24 52.57
N VAL A 560 31.82 -9.07 52.43
CA VAL A 560 33.28 -8.84 52.34
C VAL A 560 34.10 -9.44 51.16
N ASN A 561 34.66 -8.50 50.38
CA ASN A 561 35.86 -8.55 49.52
C ASN A 561 35.80 -9.12 48.08
N ALA A 562 36.15 -8.21 47.17
CA ALA A 562 36.95 -8.38 45.95
C ALA A 562 36.30 -8.92 44.66
N LEU A 563 36.20 -7.99 43.70
CA LEU A 563 36.54 -8.09 42.28
C LEU A 563 35.77 -9.07 41.36
N ALA A 564 35.33 -8.48 40.24
CA ALA A 564 35.06 -9.05 38.92
C ALA A 564 33.67 -9.66 38.65
N CYS A 565 32.79 -8.84 38.06
CA CYS A 565 31.90 -9.27 36.98
C CYS A 565 31.93 -8.20 35.88
N ILE A 566 32.72 -8.45 34.84
CA ILE A 566 32.68 -7.77 33.54
C ILE A 566 31.73 -8.59 32.63
N ALA A 567 31.03 -7.86 31.78
CA ALA A 567 29.96 -8.23 30.86
C ALA A 567 30.13 -9.51 30.04
N VAL A 568 29.00 -10.19 29.82
CA VAL A 568 28.43 -10.48 28.48
C VAL A 568 26.97 -10.08 28.51
#